data_AF-A0A3B8X8U1-F1
#
_entry.id   AF-A0A3B8X8U1-F1
#
_cell.length_a   1.000
_cell.length_b   1.000
_cell.length_c   1.000
_cell.angle_alpha   90.00
_cell.angle_beta   90.00
_cell.angle_gamma   90.00
#
_symmetry.space_group_name_H-M   'P 1'
#
loop_
_entity.id
_entity.type
_entity.pdbx_description
1 polymer ?
#
loop_
_entity_poly.entity_id
_entity_poly.type
_entity_poly.pdbx_seq_one_letter_code
_entity_poly.pdbx_strand_id
1 'polypeptide(L)'
;MPRKRALATPLTRQESKRRTRARLLEAARQMILAGDESRLSAKAVATRAGVGGATFYEHFRNLQDLLRPLADELFDDLREALRKRRREA
;
A
#
# COMPACT_ATOMS: atom_id res chain seq x y z
N MET A 1 -20.73 -27.92 20.64
CA MET A 1 -19.94 -26.68 20.79
C MET A 1 -19.88 -25.95 19.44
N PRO A 2 -20.61 -24.86 19.18
CA PRO A 2 -20.37 -24.04 18.00
C PRO A 2 -19.48 -22.83 18.35
N ARG A 3 -18.32 -22.73 17.70
CA ARG A 3 -17.46 -21.53 17.76
C ARG A 3 -18.15 -20.39 17.01
N LYS A 4 -18.66 -19.42 17.75
CA LYS A 4 -19.30 -18.20 17.24
C LYS A 4 -18.23 -17.35 16.53
N ARG A 5 -18.23 -17.40 15.21
CA ARG A 5 -17.40 -16.56 14.35
C ARG A 5 -17.96 -15.13 14.47
N ALA A 6 -17.31 -14.28 15.25
CA ALA A 6 -17.71 -12.89 15.42
C ALA A 6 -17.71 -12.20 14.04
N LEU A 7 -18.90 -11.83 13.56
CA LEU A 7 -19.08 -11.06 12.34
C LEU A 7 -18.59 -9.65 12.65
N ALA A 8 -17.42 -9.28 12.14
CA ALA A 8 -16.92 -7.92 12.24
C ALA A 8 -17.96 -6.97 11.64
N THR A 9 -18.34 -5.94 12.41
CA THR A 9 -19.26 -4.89 11.99
C THR A 9 -18.82 -4.34 10.62
N PRO A 10 -19.74 -4.17 9.64
CA PRO A 10 -19.35 -3.67 8.33
C PRO A 10 -18.68 -2.30 8.49
N LEU A 11 -17.45 -2.19 7.97
CA LEU A 11 -16.69 -0.95 7.97
C LEU A 11 -17.50 0.14 7.29
N THR A 12 -17.37 1.38 7.79
CA THR A 12 -17.93 2.53 7.09
C THR A 12 -17.34 2.62 5.68
N ARG A 13 -18.06 3.22 4.73
CA ARG A 13 -17.55 3.41 3.36
C ARG A 13 -16.18 4.13 3.35
N GLN A 14 -16.01 5.11 4.23
CA GLN A 14 -14.76 5.87 4.35
C GLN A 14 -13.59 4.99 4.81
N GLU A 15 -13.84 4.10 5.77
CA GLU A 15 -12.82 3.22 6.34
C GLU A 15 -12.44 2.09 5.38
N SER A 16 -13.42 1.55 4.65
CA SER A 16 -13.16 0.63 3.55
C SER A 16 -12.29 1.29 2.46
N LYS A 17 -12.59 2.55 2.11
CA LYS A 17 -11.78 3.34 1.17
C LYS A 17 -10.33 3.52 1.67
N ARG A 18 -10.14 3.86 2.94
CA ARG A 18 -8.78 3.98 3.53
C ARG A 18 -8.02 2.66 3.51
N ARG A 19 -8.68 1.55 3.88
CA ARG A 19 -8.05 0.22 3.93
C ARG A 19 -7.63 -0.26 2.55
N THR A 20 -8.46 -0.05 1.53
CA THR A 20 -8.12 -0.38 0.14
C THR A 20 -6.96 0.44 -0.37
N ARG A 21 -6.94 1.76 -0.09
CA ARG A 21 -5.81 2.62 -0.44
C ARG A 21 -4.51 2.15 0.21
N ALA A 22 -4.54 1.78 1.49
CA ALA A 22 -3.37 1.26 2.19
C ALA A 22 -2.85 -0.07 1.58
N ARG A 23 -3.76 -0.99 1.22
CA ARG A 23 -3.38 -2.26 0.56
C ARG A 23 -2.70 -2.04 -0.78
N LEU A 24 -3.14 -1.04 -1.55
CA LEU A 24 -2.53 -0.68 -2.84
C LEU A 24 -1.11 -0.14 -2.66
N LEU A 25 -0.89 0.75 -1.68
CA LEU A 25 0.44 1.28 -1.36
C LEU A 25 1.39 0.18 -0.88
N GLU A 26 0.92 -0.68 0.02
CA GLU A 26 1.73 -1.79 0.53
C GLU A 26 2.10 -2.79 -0.57
N ALA A 27 1.16 -3.13 -1.46
CA ALA A 27 1.45 -4.00 -2.59
C ALA A 27 2.55 -3.42 -3.49
N ALA A 28 2.48 -2.12 -3.80
CA ALA A 28 3.51 -1.44 -4.59
C ALA A 28 4.85 -1.40 -3.87
N ARG A 29 4.88 -1.08 -2.57
CA ARG A 29 6.10 -1.10 -1.72
C ARG A 29 6.79 -2.45 -1.83
N GLN A 30 6.05 -3.52 -1.64
CA GLN A 30 6.59 -4.89 -1.70
C GLN A 30 7.12 -5.25 -3.10
N MET A 31 6.49 -4.77 -4.18
CA MET A 31 6.99 -5.01 -5.54
C MET A 31 8.30 -4.26 -5.81
N ILE A 32 8.41 -3.01 -5.36
CA ILE A 32 9.63 -2.21 -5.50
C ILE A 32 10.77 -2.85 -4.71
N LEU A 33 10.53 -3.23 -3.46
CA LEU A 33 11.54 -3.88 -2.60
C LEU A 33 11.98 -5.25 -3.12
N ALA A 34 11.11 -5.95 -3.85
CA ALA A 34 11.45 -7.21 -4.52
C ALA A 34 12.30 -7.02 -5.79
N GLY A 35 12.49 -5.78 -6.26
CA GLY A 35 13.37 -5.45 -7.39
C GLY A 35 12.81 -5.79 -8.78
N ASP A 36 11.51 -6.08 -8.92
CA ASP A 36 10.89 -6.36 -10.22
C ASP A 36 10.12 -5.14 -10.76
N GLU A 37 10.85 -4.05 -11.01
CA GLU A 37 10.30 -2.80 -11.55
C GLU A 37 9.67 -2.99 -12.94
N SER A 38 10.19 -3.93 -13.73
CA SER A 38 9.72 -4.24 -15.08
C SER A 38 8.26 -4.69 -15.13
N ARG A 39 7.74 -5.20 -14.01
CA ARG A 39 6.34 -5.64 -13.87
C ARG A 39 5.44 -4.66 -13.14
N LEU A 40 5.95 -3.50 -12.75
CA LEU A 40 5.18 -2.54 -11.99
C LEU A 40 4.16 -1.83 -12.90
N SER A 41 2.88 -2.13 -12.68
CA SER A 41 1.76 -1.53 -13.40
C SER A 41 0.55 -1.39 -12.48
N ALA A 42 -0.38 -0.48 -12.80
CA ALA A 42 -1.62 -0.31 -12.02
C ALA A 42 -2.38 -1.65 -11.86
N LYS A 43 -2.43 -2.45 -12.94
CA LYS A 43 -3.06 -3.77 -12.93
C LYS A 43 -2.31 -4.78 -12.06
N ALA A 44 -0.99 -4.81 -12.13
CA ALA A 44 -0.17 -5.71 -11.29
C ALA A 44 -0.29 -5.36 -9.80
N VAL A 45 -0.25 -4.06 -9.46
CA VAL A 45 -0.45 -3.57 -8.09
C VAL A 45 -1.84 -3.93 -7.58
N ALA A 46 -2.90 -3.69 -8.36
CA ALA A 46 -4.27 -4.06 -7.98
C ALA A 46 -4.41 -5.57 -7.72
N THR A 47 -3.83 -6.38 -8.61
CA THR A 47 -3.83 -7.84 -8.50
C THR A 47 -3.12 -8.29 -7.22
N ARG A 48 -1.91 -7.78 -6.96
CA ARG A 48 -1.15 -8.10 -5.75
C ARG A 48 -1.84 -7.62 -4.47
N ALA A 49 -2.49 -6.46 -4.53
CA ALA A 49 -3.28 -5.94 -3.42
C ALA A 49 -4.57 -6.75 -3.18
N GLY A 50 -4.96 -7.67 -4.07
CA GLY A 50 -6.18 -8.47 -3.98
C GLY A 50 -7.44 -7.64 -4.16
N VAL A 51 -7.40 -6.70 -5.12
CA VAL A 51 -8.53 -5.81 -5.46
C VAL A 51 -8.71 -5.75 -6.99
N GLY A 52 -9.88 -5.33 -7.44
CA GLY A 52 -10.17 -5.20 -8.87
C GLY A 52 -9.38 -4.06 -9.52
N GLY A 53 -9.09 -4.18 -10.82
CA GLY A 53 -8.42 -3.12 -11.58
C GLY A 53 -9.20 -1.80 -11.58
N ALA A 54 -10.53 -1.85 -11.65
CA ALA A 54 -11.38 -0.65 -11.53
C ALA A 54 -11.22 0.04 -10.16
N THR A 55 -11.10 -0.74 -9.09
CA THR A 55 -10.89 -0.23 -7.73
C THR A 55 -9.58 0.55 -7.62
N PHE A 56 -8.53 0.18 -8.35
CA PHE A 56 -7.31 0.99 -8.40
C PHE A 56 -7.63 2.43 -8.83
N TYR A 57 -8.38 2.57 -9.92
CA TYR A 57 -8.70 3.88 -10.52
C TYR A 57 -9.66 4.72 -9.67
N GLU A 58 -10.40 4.12 -8.73
CA GLU A 58 -11.16 4.86 -7.72
C GLU A 58 -10.27 5.55 -6.66
N HIS A 59 -9.02 5.07 -6.50
CA HIS A 59 -8.08 5.56 -5.50
C HIS A 59 -6.92 6.36 -6.10
N PHE A 60 -6.45 5.97 -7.29
CA PHE A 60 -5.29 6.55 -7.95
C PHE A 60 -5.55 6.68 -9.44
N ARG A 61 -5.24 7.85 -10.00
CA ARG A 61 -5.48 8.12 -11.43
C ARG A 61 -4.57 7.30 -12.34
N ASN A 62 -3.37 7.02 -11.88
CA ASN A 62 -2.36 6.23 -12.59
C ASN A 62 -1.31 5.72 -11.59
N LEU A 63 -0.34 4.96 -12.09
CA LEU A 63 0.75 4.44 -11.25
C LEU A 63 1.58 5.55 -10.60
N GLN A 64 1.81 6.67 -11.28
CA GLN A 64 2.61 7.79 -10.76
C GLN A 64 1.93 8.49 -9.56
N ASP A 65 0.60 8.59 -9.57
CA ASP A 65 -0.21 9.13 -8.47
C ASP A 65 -0.13 8.26 -7.21
N LEU A 66 0.12 6.94 -7.39
CA LEU A 66 0.42 6.02 -6.29
C LEU A 66 1.88 6.12 -5.84
N LEU A 67 2.81 6.20 -6.78
CA LEU A 67 4.24 6.15 -6.49
C LEU A 67 4.78 7.40 -5.79
N ARG A 68 4.22 8.58 -6.07
CA ARG A 68 4.64 9.84 -5.42
C ARG A 68 4.57 9.77 -3.89
N PRO A 69 3.40 9.54 -3.27
CA PRO A 69 3.33 9.46 -1.81
C PRO A 69 4.13 8.29 -1.24
N LEU A 70 4.23 7.18 -1.98
CA LEU A 70 5.05 6.04 -1.54
C LEU A 70 6.55 6.39 -1.53
N ALA A 71 7.04 7.12 -2.52
CA ALA A 71 8.41 7.58 -2.57
C ALA A 71 8.72 8.54 -1.42
N ASP A 72 7.82 9.48 -1.14
CA ASP A 72 7.94 10.40 -0.01
C ASP A 72 8.09 9.64 1.32
N GLU A 73 7.22 8.64 1.56
CA GLU A 73 7.30 7.77 2.75
C GLU A 73 8.63 7.01 2.83
N LEU A 74 9.09 6.43 1.72
CA LEU A 74 10.36 5.68 1.66
C LEU A 74 11.58 6.58 1.91
N PHE A 75 11.57 7.81 1.39
CA PHE A 75 12.65 8.77 1.63
C PHE A 75 12.66 9.25 3.08
N ASP A 76 11.50 9.44 3.69
CA ASP A 76 11.41 9.82 5.10
C ASP A 76 11.85 8.67 6.03
N ASP A 77 11.47 7.42 5.73
CA ASP A 77 11.97 6.23 6.41
C ASP A 77 13.52 6.17 6.36
N LEU A 78 14.10 6.42 5.17
CA LEU A 78 15.55 6.44 4.97
C LEU A 78 16.22 7.58 5.75
N ARG A 79 15.66 8.80 5.71
CA ARG A 79 16.18 9.95 6.47
C ARG A 79 16.19 9.68 7.96
N GLU A 80 15.13 9.08 8.50
CA GLU A 80 15.05 8.70 9.90
C GLU A 80 16.09 7.63 10.28
N ALA A 81 16.26 6.61 9.44
CA ALA A 81 17.29 5.59 9.65
C ALA A 81 18.71 6.18 9.69
N LEU A 82 19.02 7.10 8.75
CA LEU A 82 20.31 7.79 8.70
C LEU A 82 20.52 8.70 9.92
N ARG A 83 19.47 9.39 10.39
CA ARG A 83 19.51 10.23 11.60
C ARG A 83 19.79 9.42 12.86
N LYS A 84 19.15 8.25 13.01
CA LYS A 84 19.37 7.36 14.16
C LYS A 84 20.82 6.90 14.24
N ARG A 85 21.39 6.44 13.12
CA ARG A 85 22.80 6.03 13.07
C ARG A 85 23.79 7.13 13.41
N ARG A 86 23.47 8.39 13.08
CA ARG A 86 24.29 9.55 13.46
C ARG A 86 24.21 9.91 14.95
N ARG A 87 23.14 9.52 15.65
CA ARG A 87 22.95 9.79 17.09
C ARG A 87 23.55 8.69 17.97
N GLU A 88 23.74 7.50 17.41
CA GLU A 88 24.29 6.31 18.08
C GLU A 88 25.81 6.19 17.91
N ALA A 89 26.44 7.06 17.12
CA ALA A 89 27.88 7.17 16.89
C ALA A 89 28.46 8.39 17.60
#